data_AF-A0A4Y2MAP2-F1
#
_entry.id   AF-A0A4Y2MAP2-F1
#
_cell.length_a   1.000
_cell.length_b   1.000
_cell.length_c   1.000
_cell.angle_alpha   90.00
_cell.angle_beta   90.00
_cell.angle_gamma   90.00
#
_symmetry.space_group_name_H-M   'P 1'
#
loop_
_entity.id
_entity.type
_entity.pdbx_description
1 polymer ?
#
loop_
_entity_poly.entity_id
_entity_poly.type
_entity_poly.pdbx_seq_one_letter_code
_entity_poly.pdbx_strand_id
1 'polypeptide(L)'
;MDLQFITDMYACATYVLNYLSKSNSGMSKLLREEASEILQGNRPIKDQLRMLGNSFIHASEFSAQEAVYSILSLPLSNCSRQCTFINSNAPLKRVAVMKSKKELEKCVCVSVTSDVSRHPRKEYNR
;
A
#
# COMPACT_ATOMS: atom_id res chain seq x y z
N MET A 1 31.86 -5.24 -1.39
CA MET A 1 30.97 -6.10 -2.20
C MET A 1 31.09 -7.50 -1.64
N ASP A 2 30.00 -8.05 -1.09
CA ASP A 2 29.94 -9.42 -0.58
C ASP A 2 29.46 -10.34 -1.71
N LEU A 3 30.34 -11.24 -2.16
CA LEU A 3 30.01 -12.24 -3.18
C LEU A 3 29.67 -13.56 -2.47
N GLN A 4 28.41 -14.01 -2.60
CA GLN A 4 27.95 -15.26 -2.01
C GLN A 4 27.77 -16.32 -3.10
N PHE A 5 28.31 -17.52 -2.87
CA PHE A 5 28.11 -18.64 -3.78
C PHE A 5 26.65 -19.08 -3.78
N ILE A 6 26.03 -19.11 -4.96
CA ILE A 6 24.65 -19.53 -5.16
C ILE A 6 24.66 -21.03 -5.46
N THR A 7 24.07 -21.83 -4.57
CA THR A 7 23.99 -23.30 -4.71
C THR A 7 22.67 -23.79 -5.32
N ASP A 8 21.66 -22.92 -5.39
CA ASP A 8 20.30 -23.24 -5.86
C ASP A 8 19.59 -22.00 -6.45
N MET A 9 18.60 -22.21 -7.32
CA MET A 9 17.77 -21.16 -7.93
C MET A 9 17.01 -20.34 -6.87
N TYR A 10 16.54 -20.99 -5.78
CA TYR A 10 15.93 -20.27 -4.66
C TYR A 10 16.93 -19.40 -3.90
N ALA A 11 18.19 -19.86 -3.77
CA ALA A 11 19.25 -19.06 -3.16
C ALA A 11 19.56 -17.81 -3.99
N CYS A 12 19.51 -17.90 -5.33
CA CYS A 12 19.65 -16.76 -6.23
C CYS A 12 18.53 -15.72 -5.99
N ALA A 13 17.28 -16.16 -6.03
CA ALA A 13 16.12 -15.27 -5.84
C ALA A 13 16.16 -14.59 -4.47
N THR A 14 16.51 -15.34 -3.42
CA THR A 14 16.63 -14.83 -2.06
C THR A 14 17.75 -13.80 -1.93
N TYR A 15 18.90 -14.03 -2.55
CA TYR A 15 20.02 -13.08 -2.56
C TYR A 15 19.61 -11.74 -3.20
N VAL A 16 18.99 -11.79 -4.39
CA VAL A 16 18.51 -10.59 -5.09
C VAL A 16 17.45 -9.86 -4.26
N LEU A 17 16.48 -10.60 -3.71
CA LEU A 17 15.42 -10.04 -2.89
C LEU A 17 15.98 -9.35 -1.63
N ASN A 18 16.90 -10.01 -0.91
CA ASN A 18 17.53 -9.46 0.28
C ASN A 18 18.30 -8.18 -0.02
N TYR A 19 18.96 -8.12 -1.18
CA TYR A 19 19.65 -6.91 -1.62
C TYR A 19 18.67 -5.78 -1.93
N LEU A 20 17.62 -6.07 -2.68
CA LEU A 20 16.59 -5.08 -3.04
C LEU A 20 15.85 -4.56 -1.79
N SER A 21 15.56 -5.43 -0.84
CA SER A 21 14.86 -5.09 0.40
C SER A 21 15.79 -4.58 1.51
N LYS A 22 17.10 -4.42 1.25
CA LYS A 22 18.08 -4.12 2.30
C LYS A 22 17.77 -2.80 3.01
N SER A 23 17.49 -1.74 2.26
CA SER A 23 17.07 -0.44 2.79
C SER A 23 15.77 -0.52 3.60
N ASN A 24 14.85 -1.38 3.18
CA ASN A 24 13.53 -1.53 3.80
C ASN A 24 13.48 -2.58 4.93
N SER A 25 14.59 -3.27 5.23
CA SER A 25 14.60 -4.41 6.17
C SER A 25 14.23 -4.04 7.61
N GLY A 26 14.51 -2.79 8.02
CA GLY A 26 14.20 -2.28 9.36
C GLY A 26 12.72 -1.89 9.57
N MET A 27 11.98 -1.62 8.48
CA MET A 27 10.63 -1.06 8.54
C MET A 27 9.64 -1.96 9.26
N SER A 28 9.68 -3.27 8.99
CA SER A 28 8.75 -4.23 9.59
C SER A 28 8.93 -4.37 11.11
N LYS A 29 10.16 -4.20 11.60
CA LYS A 29 10.46 -4.25 13.04
C LYS A 29 9.97 -2.97 13.71
N LEU A 30 10.31 -1.81 13.14
CA LEU A 30 9.91 -0.50 13.62
C LEU A 30 8.38 -0.38 13.74
N LEU A 31 7.64 -0.72 12.69
CA LEU A 31 6.19 -0.64 12.70
C LEU A 31 5.54 -1.58 13.72
N ARG A 32 6.15 -2.74 13.99
CA ARG A 32 5.63 -3.71 14.97
C ARG A 32 5.81 -3.19 16.40
N GLU A 33 6.97 -2.60 16.67
CA GLU A 33 7.28 -1.96 17.95
C GLU A 33 6.32 -0.78 18.19
N GLU A 34 6.22 0.15 17.23
CA GLU A 34 5.29 1.28 17.33
C GLU A 34 3.82 0.85 17.44
N ALA A 35 3.40 -0.14 16.67
CA ALA A 35 2.04 -0.66 16.79
C ALA A 35 1.78 -1.22 18.21
N SER A 36 2.75 -1.91 18.80
CA SER A 36 2.61 -2.44 20.15
C SER A 36 2.48 -1.34 21.21
N GLU A 37 3.21 -0.24 21.06
CA GLU A 37 3.14 0.93 21.95
C GLU A 37 1.82 1.70 21.78
N ILE A 38 1.38 1.90 20.53
CA ILE A 38 0.13 2.59 20.20
C ILE A 38 -1.08 1.83 20.76
N LEU A 39 -1.06 0.49 20.69
CA LEU A 39 -2.13 -0.37 21.19
C LEU A 39 -2.23 -0.41 22.71
N GLN A 40 -1.11 -0.19 23.42
CA GLN A 40 -1.12 -0.05 24.89
C GLN A 40 -1.74 1.28 25.33
N GLY A 41 -1.73 2.31 24.46
CA GLY A 41 -2.36 3.59 24.73
C GLY A 41 -3.88 3.55 24.61
N ASN A 42 -4.59 4.13 25.59
CA ASN A 42 -6.04 4.32 25.53
C ASN A 42 -6.41 5.52 24.64
N ARG A 43 -6.16 5.40 23.33
CA ARG A 43 -6.49 6.40 22.31
C ARG A 43 -7.54 5.85 21.34
N PRO A 44 -8.37 6.71 20.73
CA PRO A 44 -9.32 6.26 19.72
C PRO A 44 -8.58 5.68 18.50
N ILE A 45 -9.19 4.68 17.87
CA ILE A 45 -8.62 3.92 16.74
C ILE A 45 -8.13 4.80 15.57
N LYS A 46 -8.79 5.94 15.34
CA LYS A 46 -8.43 6.90 14.30
C LYS A 46 -7.06 7.54 14.57
N ASP A 47 -6.82 7.91 15.82
CA ASP A 47 -5.57 8.56 16.22
C ASP A 47 -4.43 7.53 16.27
N GLN A 48 -4.73 6.30 16.68
CA GLN A 48 -3.80 5.18 16.60
C GLN A 48 -3.33 4.95 15.15
N LEU A 49 -4.26 4.92 14.19
CA LEU A 49 -3.93 4.75 12.77
C LEU A 49 -3.14 5.94 12.21
N ARG A 50 -3.48 7.17 12.62
CA ARG A 50 -2.75 8.37 12.21
C ARG A 50 -1.30 8.34 12.69
N MET A 51 -1.07 7.92 13.93
CA MET A 51 0.29 7.81 14.48
C MET A 51 1.11 6.76 13.75
N LEU A 52 0.55 5.56 13.55
CA LEU A 52 1.22 4.50 12.81
C LEU A 52 1.53 4.91 11.36
N GLY A 53 0.58 5.60 10.71
CA GLY A 53 0.78 6.14 9.36
C GLY A 53 1.87 7.20 9.29
N ASN A 54 1.94 8.10 10.28
CA ASN A 54 3.02 9.10 10.35
C ASN A 54 4.38 8.42 10.50
N SER A 55 4.50 7.45 11.40
CA SER A 55 5.76 6.70 11.58
C SER A 55 6.19 5.99 10.30
N PHE A 56 5.23 5.35 9.61
CA PHE A 56 5.49 4.74 8.31
C PHE A 56 6.03 5.75 7.28
N ILE A 57 5.40 6.91 7.14
CA ILE A 57 5.84 7.94 6.17
C ILE A 57 7.23 8.48 6.53
N HIS A 58 7.53 8.66 7.82
CA HIS A 58 8.82 9.17 8.27
C HIS A 58 9.97 8.17 8.14
N ALA A 59 9.69 6.88 8.33
CA ALA A 59 10.70 5.84 8.25
C ALA A 59 10.90 5.30 6.82
N SER A 60 9.90 5.47 5.94
CA SER A 60 9.98 5.00 4.56
C SER A 60 10.87 5.91 3.71
N GLU A 61 11.73 5.29 2.91
CA GLU A 61 12.54 5.99 1.91
C GLU A 61 11.78 6.08 0.59
N PHE A 62 11.62 7.29 0.07
CA PHE A 62 10.93 7.58 -1.19
C PHE A 62 11.82 8.40 -2.11
N SER A 63 11.65 8.24 -3.42
CA SER A 63 12.22 9.19 -4.38
C SER A 63 11.53 10.55 -4.25
N ALA A 64 12.20 11.62 -4.69
CA ALA A 64 11.64 12.98 -4.69
C ALA A 64 10.29 13.07 -5.42
N GLN A 65 10.13 12.35 -6.54
CA GLN A 65 8.85 12.34 -7.28
C GLN A 65 7.74 11.66 -6.47
N GLU A 66 8.02 10.53 -5.81
CA GLU A 66 7.05 9.79 -4.99
C GLU A 66 6.63 10.60 -3.75
N ALA A 67 7.57 11.34 -3.15
CA ALA A 67 7.27 12.26 -2.06
C ALA A 67 6.30 13.38 -2.51
N VAL A 68 6.51 13.96 -3.69
CA VAL A 68 5.60 14.98 -4.25
C VAL A 68 4.21 14.39 -4.48
N TYR A 69 4.11 13.18 -5.03
CA TYR A 69 2.82 12.50 -5.21
C TYR A 69 2.11 12.28 -3.87
N SER A 70 2.85 11.88 -2.83
CA SER A 70 2.30 11.64 -1.49
C SER A 70 1.82 12.94 -0.83
N ILE A 71 2.59 14.03 -0.91
CA ILE A 71 2.24 15.35 -0.34
C ILE A 71 1.02 15.95 -1.03
N LEU A 72 0.96 15.87 -2.36
CA LEU A 72 -0.14 16.39 -3.17
C LEU A 72 -1.37 15.46 -3.18
N SER A 73 -1.32 14.33 -2.48
CA SER A 73 -2.38 13.31 -2.48
C SER A 73 -2.78 12.85 -3.89
N LEU A 74 -1.79 12.76 -4.78
CA LEU A 74 -1.97 12.31 -6.15
C LEU A 74 -2.05 10.78 -6.20
N PRO A 75 -2.82 10.21 -7.15
CA PRO A 75 -2.87 8.76 -7.32
C PRO A 75 -1.51 8.22 -7.77
N LEU A 76 -0.94 7.30 -6.99
CA LEU A 76 0.34 6.64 -7.29
C LEU A 76 0.27 5.72 -8.51
N SER A 77 -0.93 5.26 -8.87
CA SER A 77 -1.16 4.40 -10.04
C SER A 77 -2.55 4.63 -10.61
N ASN A 78 -2.66 4.52 -11.93
CA ASN A 78 -3.93 4.53 -12.65
C ASN A 78 -4.16 3.15 -13.28
N CYS A 79 -5.29 2.53 -12.96
CA CYS A 79 -5.68 1.24 -13.50
C CYS A 79 -6.84 1.43 -14.49
N SER A 80 -6.80 0.76 -15.64
CA SER A 80 -7.93 0.74 -16.59
C SER A 80 -9.07 -0.16 -16.13
N ARG A 81 -8.78 -1.12 -15.24
CA ARG A 81 -9.73 -2.08 -14.69
C ARG A 81 -9.94 -1.79 -13.21
N GLN A 82 -11.16 -2.07 -12.74
CA GLN A 82 -11.50 -1.99 -11.33
C GLN A 82 -10.68 -3.01 -10.52
N CYS A 83 -10.01 -2.52 -9.46
CA CYS A 83 -9.39 -3.39 -8.47
C CYS A 83 -10.44 -3.76 -7.41
N THR A 84 -10.76 -5.05 -7.30
CA THR A 84 -11.72 -5.56 -6.31
C THR A 84 -10.99 -6.45 -5.32
N PHE A 85 -11.16 -6.18 -4.03
CA PHE A 85 -10.59 -7.04 -2.98
C PHE A 85 -11.33 -8.39 -2.94
N ILE A 86 -10.59 -9.48 -3.04
CA ILE A 86 -11.11 -10.85 -2.90
C ILE A 86 -10.54 -11.42 -1.60
N ASN A 87 -11.40 -11.70 -0.62
CA ASN A 87 -10.97 -12.27 0.65
C ASN A 87 -10.62 -13.76 0.47
N SER A 88 -9.32 -14.07 0.45
CA SER A 88 -8.79 -15.43 0.31
C SER A 88 -8.68 -16.19 1.63
N ASN A 89 -9.12 -15.63 2.77
CA ASN A 89 -9.11 -16.34 4.05
C ASN A 89 -10.03 -17.57 4.03
N ALA A 90 -9.75 -18.50 4.95
CA ALA A 90 -10.65 -19.63 5.24
C ALA A 90 -12.07 -19.13 5.56
N PRO A 91 -13.14 -19.86 5.19
CA PRO A 91 -14.52 -19.36 5.27
C PRO A 91 -14.91 -18.76 6.63
N LEU A 92 -14.49 -19.38 7.72
CA LEU A 92 -14.79 -18.95 9.10
C LEU A 92 -14.05 -17.68 9.54
N LYS A 93 -12.97 -17.30 8.84
CA LYS A 93 -12.11 -16.14 9.14
C LYS A 93 -12.27 -15.01 8.12
N ARG A 94 -13.26 -15.10 7.22
CA ARG A 94 -13.53 -14.04 6.25
C ARG A 94 -14.20 -12.87 6.96
N VAL A 95 -13.67 -11.68 6.71
CA VAL A 95 -14.25 -10.44 7.21
C VAL A 95 -15.49 -10.13 6.35
N ALA A 96 -16.65 -10.05 6.99
CA ALA A 96 -17.88 -9.62 6.34
C ALA A 96 -17.99 -8.09 6.37
N VAL A 97 -18.31 -7.50 5.23
CA VAL A 97 -18.67 -6.08 5.16
C VAL A 97 -20.15 -5.97 5.49
N MET A 98 -20.48 -5.34 6.62
CA MET A 98 -21.87 -5.16 7.06
C MET A 98 -22.63 -4.08 6.27
N LYS A 99 -21.90 -3.26 5.50
CA LYS A 99 -22.50 -2.21 4.67
C LYS A 99 -23.02 -2.81 3.37
N SER A 100 -24.23 -2.40 2.96
CA SER A 100 -24.75 -2.74 1.64
C SER A 100 -23.89 -2.10 0.54
N LYS A 101 -23.96 -2.65 -0.68
CA LYS A 101 -23.20 -2.13 -1.82
C LYS A 101 -23.44 -0.64 -2.08
N LYS A 102 -24.69 -0.19 -1.95
CA LYS A 102 -25.09 1.23 -2.11
C LYS A 102 -24.47 2.14 -1.05
N GLU A 103 -24.43 1.69 0.20
CA GLU A 103 -23.80 2.44 1.28
C GLU A 103 -22.28 2.48 1.13
N LEU A 104 -21.69 1.39 0.61
CA LEU A 104 -20.26 1.33 0.36
C LEU A 104 -19.85 2.30 -0.75
N GLU A 105 -20.60 2.38 -1.84
CA GLU A 105 -20.40 3.35 -2.93
C GLU A 105 -20.46 4.79 -2.41
N LYS A 106 -21.33 5.08 -1.44
CA LYS A 106 -21.45 6.41 -0.80
C LYS A 106 -20.30 6.72 0.18
N CYS A 107 -19.65 5.71 0.75
CA CYS A 107 -18.54 5.88 1.71
C CYS A 107 -17.19 6.17 1.04
N VAL A 108 -17.07 5.96 -0.28
CA VAL A 108 -15.83 6.26 -1.01
C VAL A 108 -15.72 7.77 -1.20
N CYS A 109 -15.04 8.43 -0.25
CA CYS A 109 -14.53 9.79 -0.42
C CYS A 109 -13.09 9.69 -0.94
N VAL A 110 -12.89 10.01 -2.23
CA VAL A 110 -11.65 10.45 -2.94
C VAL A 110 -10.32 9.96 -2.32
N SER A 111 -9.58 8.98 -2.88
CA SER A 111 -8.68 9.19 -4.05
C SER A 111 -8.13 7.86 -4.62
N VAL A 112 -8.97 6.92 -5.09
CA VAL A 112 -8.49 5.80 -5.94
C VAL A 112 -9.40 5.51 -7.13
N THR A 113 -10.42 6.34 -7.37
CA THR A 113 -11.26 6.18 -8.56
C THR A 113 -10.71 7.04 -9.68
N SER A 114 -10.10 6.36 -10.63
CA SER A 114 -9.85 6.81 -11.99
C SER A 114 -11.17 7.18 -12.69
N ASP A 115 -11.84 8.24 -12.24
CA ASP A 115 -12.83 8.96 -13.04
C ASP A 115 -12.10 9.86 -14.03
N VAL A 116 -11.49 9.20 -15.02
CA VAL A 116 -11.21 9.84 -16.30
C VAL A 116 -12.57 10.03 -16.95
N SER A 117 -13.17 11.20 -16.73
CA SER A 117 -14.14 11.77 -17.67
C SER A 117 -13.55 11.60 -19.06
N ARG A 118 -14.12 10.69 -19.84
CA ARG A 118 -13.70 10.35 -21.20
C ARG A 118 -13.68 11.63 -22.02
N HIS A 119 -12.52 12.25 -22.19
CA HIS A 119 -12.31 13.17 -23.29
C HIS A 119 -12.38 12.34 -24.58
N PRO A 120 -13.29 12.64 -25.51
CA PRO A 120 -13.40 11.87 -26.74
C PRO A 120 -12.08 12.00 -27.52
N ARG A 121 -11.43 10.86 -27.79
CA ARG A 121 -10.31 10.77 -28.70
C ARG A 121 -10.81 11.26 -30.07
N LYS A 122 -10.33 12.42 -30.54
CA LYS A 122 -10.56 12.86 -31.91
C LYS A 122 -9.83 11.86 -32.82
N GLU A 123 -10.60 11.04 -33.53
CA GLU A 123 -10.08 10.24 -34.63
C GLU A 123 -9.61 11.19 -35.72
N TYR A 124 -8.29 11.24 -35.94
CA TYR A 124 -7.70 11.91 -37.07
C TYR A 124 -7.68 10.90 -38.22
N ASN A 125 -8.67 10.98 -39.11
CA ASN A 125 -8.73 10.17 -40.32
C ASN A 125 -7.54 10.51 -41.23
N ARG A 126 -6.81 9.47 -41.66
CA ARG A 126 -6.01 9.50 -42.89
C ARG A 126 -6.85 8.96 -44.03
#